data_AF-A0A849GDA6-F1
#
_entry.id   AF-A0A849GDA6-F1
#
_cell.length_a   1.000
_cell.length_b   1.000
_cell.length_c   1.000
_cell.angle_alpha   90.00
_cell.angle_beta   90.00
_cell.angle_gamma   90.00
#
_symmetry.space_group_name_H-M   'P 1'
#
loop_
_entity.id
_entity.type
_entity.pdbx_description
1 polymer ?
#
loop_
_entity_poly.entity_id
_entity_poly.type
_entity_poly.pdbx_seq_one_letter_code
_entity_poly.pdbx_strand_id
1 'polypeptide(L)'
;MNITLAQIIGVVAMLGIAIALVFAYRKYLAVNSKRRLVAMLESVGLDPALAASGEIESIMGDVRRRCQSCSSEDVCERWLAGDARGDNEFCPNSKVFSILKKYSGTAA
;
A
#
# COMPACT_ATOMS: atom_id res chain seq x y z
N MET A 1 -26.79 -27.59 -27.98
CA MET A 1 -27.00 -26.43 -27.09
C MET A 1 -26.73 -25.17 -27.90
N ASN A 2 -27.76 -24.40 -28.24
CA ASN A 2 -27.60 -23.16 -29.00
C ASN A 2 -27.41 -22.01 -28.01
N ILE A 3 -26.20 -21.43 -27.98
CA ILE A 3 -25.93 -20.24 -27.17
C ILE A 3 -26.68 -19.07 -27.82
N THR A 4 -27.55 -18.43 -27.05
CA THR A 4 -28.33 -17.29 -27.53
C THR A 4 -27.50 -16.01 -27.47
N LEU A 5 -27.79 -15.05 -28.35
CA LEU A 5 -27.15 -13.72 -28.34
C LEU A 5 -27.23 -13.06 -26.95
N ALA A 6 -28.36 -13.22 -26.25
CA ALA A 6 -28.56 -12.69 -24.90
C ALA A 6 -27.58 -13.28 -23.88
N GLN A 7 -27.26 -14.58 -23.98
CA GLN A 7 -26.27 -15.22 -23.11
C GLN A 7 -24.85 -14.68 -23.38
N ILE A 8 -24.51 -14.42 -24.64
CA ILE A 8 -23.21 -13.83 -25.01
C ILE A 8 -23.09 -12.42 -24.42
N ILE A 9 -24.12 -11.59 -24.60
CA ILE A 9 -24.16 -10.22 -24.04
C ILE A 9 -24.04 -10.25 -22.52
N GLY A 10 -24.77 -11.16 -21.85
CA GLY A 10 -24.71 -11.32 -20.40
C GLY A 10 -23.30 -11.66 -19.91
N VAL A 11 -22.61 -12.61 -20.56
CA VAL A 11 -21.24 -13.00 -20.19
C VAL A 11 -20.26 -11.85 -20.41
N VAL A 12 -20.34 -11.15 -21.54
CA VAL A 12 -19.46 -10.00 -21.84
C VAL A 12 -19.70 -8.87 -20.83
N ALA A 13 -20.95 -8.58 -20.50
CA ALA A 13 -21.29 -7.57 -19.50
C ALA A 13 -20.73 -7.94 -18.10
N MET A 14 -20.93 -9.18 -17.65
CA MET A 14 -20.39 -9.66 -16.38
C MET A 14 -18.87 -9.59 -16.34
N LEU A 15 -18.19 -9.98 -17.42
CA LEU A 15 -16.73 -9.89 -17.52
C LEU A 15 -16.25 -8.43 -17.47
N GLY A 16 -16.93 -7.52 -18.18
CA GLY A 16 -16.64 -6.10 -18.15
C GLY A 16 -16.79 -5.49 -16.75
N ILE A 17 -17.87 -5.84 -16.04
CA ILE A 17 -18.11 -5.41 -14.66
C ILE A 17 -17.02 -5.95 -13.72
N ALA A 18 -16.70 -7.25 -13.82
CA ALA A 18 -15.66 -7.86 -12.99
C ALA A 18 -14.29 -7.18 -13.20
N ILE A 19 -13.92 -6.91 -14.45
CA ILE A 19 -12.69 -6.18 -14.78
C ILE A 19 -12.73 -4.78 -14.17
N ALA A 20 -13.81 -4.02 -14.35
CA ALA A 20 -13.96 -2.69 -13.80
C ALA A 20 -13.84 -2.67 -12.26
N LEU A 21 -14.46 -3.63 -11.57
CA LEU A 21 -14.37 -3.79 -10.13
C LEU A 21 -12.93 -4.10 -9.68
N VAL A 22 -12.22 -4.98 -10.38
CA VAL A 22 -10.81 -5.28 -10.08
C VAL A 22 -9.94 -4.03 -10.24
N PHE A 23 -10.11 -3.26 -11.31
CA PHE A 23 -9.37 -2.01 -11.51
C PHE A 23 -9.70 -0.97 -10.43
N ALA A 24 -10.98 -0.80 -10.09
CA ALA A 24 -11.41 0.09 -9.03
C ALA A 24 -10.81 -0.31 -7.67
N TYR A 25 -10.86 -1.60 -7.33
CA TYR A 25 -10.30 -2.13 -6.09
C TYR A 25 -8.77 -1.95 -6.02
N ARG A 26 -8.05 -2.25 -7.10
CA ARG A 26 -6.59 -2.04 -7.16
C ARG A 26 -6.22 -0.57 -7.01
N LYS A 27 -6.98 0.33 -7.62
CA LYS A 27 -6.78 1.77 -7.49
C LYS A 27 -7.04 2.25 -6.06
N TYR A 28 -8.12 1.77 -5.44
CA TYR A 28 -8.44 2.04 -4.04
C TYR A 28 -7.29 1.60 -3.10
N LEU A 29 -6.81 0.36 -3.24
CA LEU A 29 -5.67 -0.14 -2.47
C LEU A 29 -4.39 0.68 -2.67
N ALA A 30 -4.11 1.12 -3.90
CA ALA A 30 -2.91 1.91 -4.19
C ALA A 30 -2.95 3.29 -3.52
N VAL A 31 -4.11 3.95 -3.51
CA VAL A 31 -4.28 5.27 -2.87
C VAL A 31 -4.17 5.16 -1.36
N ASN A 32 -4.88 4.21 -0.75
CA ASN A 32 -4.87 4.05 0.71
C ASN A 32 -3.52 3.59 1.23
N SER A 33 -2.87 2.63 0.56
CA SER A 33 -1.53 2.18 0.96
C SER A 33 -0.49 3.31 0.85
N LYS A 34 -0.57 4.18 -0.17
CA LYS A 34 0.29 5.36 -0.27
C LYS A 34 0.07 6.34 0.89
N ARG A 35 -1.19 6.69 1.19
CA ARG A 35 -1.52 7.60 2.31
C ARG A 35 -0.99 7.05 3.63
N ARG A 36 -1.25 5.78 3.89
CA ARG A 36 -0.82 5.09 5.11
C ARG A 36 0.70 5.00 5.21
N LEU A 37 1.39 4.66 4.12
CA LEU A 37 2.86 4.61 4.09
C LEU A 37 3.47 5.97 4.44
N VAL A 38 2.94 7.05 3.88
CA VAL A 38 3.40 8.42 4.19
C VAL A 38 3.25 8.73 5.67
N ALA A 39 2.06 8.47 6.25
CA ALA A 39 1.83 8.67 7.68
C ALA A 39 2.74 7.81 8.56
N MET A 40 3.01 6.57 8.16
CA MET A 40 3.94 5.69 8.87
C MET A 40 5.38 6.23 8.84
N LEU A 41 5.85 6.75 7.70
CA LEU A 41 7.18 7.37 7.61
C LEU A 41 7.29 8.57 8.56
N GLU A 42 6.29 9.45 8.54
CA GLU A 42 6.24 10.63 9.39
C GLU A 42 6.26 10.25 10.88
N SER A 43 5.43 9.28 11.28
CA SER A 43 5.35 8.81 12.67
C SER A 43 6.65 8.20 13.21
N VAL A 44 7.51 7.65 12.34
CA VAL A 44 8.82 7.12 12.75
C VAL A 44 9.94 8.14 12.64
N GLY A 45 9.63 9.38 12.22
CA GLY A 45 10.58 10.48 12.04
C GLY A 45 11.37 10.41 10.74
N LEU A 46 10.85 9.75 9.71
CA LEU A 46 11.41 9.76 8.35
C LEU A 46 10.69 10.80 7.49
N ASP A 47 11.42 11.39 6.55
CA ASP A 47 10.85 12.34 5.59
C ASP A 47 9.81 11.65 4.67
N PRO A 48 8.55 12.12 4.65
CA PRO A 48 7.53 11.67 3.70
C PRO A 48 7.96 11.70 2.22
N ALA A 49 8.85 12.62 1.84
CA ALA A 49 9.35 12.74 0.48
C ALA A 49 10.08 11.47 0.01
N LEU A 50 10.60 10.65 0.93
CA LEU A 50 11.19 9.34 0.62
C LEU A 50 10.19 8.43 -0.10
N ALA A 51 8.89 8.52 0.19
CA ALA A 51 7.87 7.72 -0.50
C ALA A 51 7.81 8.00 -2.01
N ALA A 52 8.25 9.17 -2.44
CA ALA A 52 8.26 9.65 -3.83
C ALA A 52 9.68 9.91 -4.38
N SER A 53 10.73 9.64 -3.60
CA SER A 53 12.11 9.93 -4.00
C SER A 53 12.59 8.99 -5.11
N GLY A 54 13.11 9.57 -6.19
CA GLY A 54 13.71 8.84 -7.30
C GLY A 54 15.04 8.15 -6.94
N GLU A 55 15.77 8.66 -5.96
CA GLU A 55 17.10 8.16 -5.59
C GLU A 55 17.06 6.75 -4.98
N ILE A 56 15.99 6.46 -4.24
CA ILE A 56 15.76 5.17 -3.59
C ILE A 56 14.52 4.45 -4.15
N GLU A 57 14.12 4.77 -5.38
CA GLU A 57 12.89 4.27 -6.00
C GLU A 57 12.82 2.74 -6.04
N SER A 58 13.96 2.06 -6.22
CA SER A 58 14.05 0.59 -6.13
C SER A 58 13.55 0.08 -4.77
N ILE A 59 14.10 0.62 -3.67
CA ILE A 59 13.77 0.23 -2.30
C ILE A 59 12.33 0.65 -1.97
N MET A 60 11.95 1.88 -2.32
CA MET A 60 10.63 2.41 -2.00
C MET A 60 9.53 1.78 -2.85
N GLY A 61 9.85 1.33 -4.06
CA GLY A 61 8.98 0.49 -4.87
C GLY A 61 8.65 -0.84 -4.18
N ASP A 62 9.64 -1.50 -3.58
CA ASP A 62 9.42 -2.71 -2.79
C ASP A 62 8.64 -2.46 -1.50
N VAL A 63 8.91 -1.35 -0.82
CA VAL A 63 8.18 -0.93 0.39
C VAL A 63 6.71 -0.68 0.05
N ARG A 64 6.43 0.04 -1.04
CA ARG A 64 5.06 0.29 -1.54
C ARG A 64 4.35 -0.99 -1.90
N ARG A 65 4.99 -1.89 -2.66
CA ARG A 65 4.43 -3.20 -3.01
C ARG A 65 4.06 -4.00 -1.77
N ARG A 66 4.96 -4.10 -0.79
CA ARG A 66 4.71 -4.77 0.49
C ARG A 66 3.58 -4.11 1.29
N CYS A 67 3.51 -2.79 1.31
CA CYS A 67 2.44 -2.06 2.00
C CYS A 67 1.07 -2.28 1.33
N GLN A 68 1.03 -2.36 -0.01
CA GLN A 68 -0.19 -2.60 -0.78
C GLN A 68 -0.71 -4.03 -0.65
N SER A 69 0.17 -5.02 -0.48
CA SER A 69 -0.22 -6.43 -0.32
C SER A 69 -0.40 -6.87 1.14
N CYS A 70 -0.04 -6.02 2.10
CA CYS A 70 -0.18 -6.32 3.53
C CYS A 70 -1.65 -6.26 3.96
N SER A 71 -2.12 -7.31 4.64
CA SER A 71 -3.48 -7.41 5.17
C SER A 71 -3.66 -6.83 6.58
N SER A 72 -2.64 -6.21 7.16
CA SER A 72 -2.68 -5.65 8.53
C SER A 72 -3.12 -4.19 8.57
N GLU A 73 -4.00 -3.79 7.64
CA GLU A 73 -4.46 -2.41 7.44
C GLU A 73 -5.05 -1.80 8.72
N ASP A 74 -5.95 -2.53 9.38
CA ASP A 74 -6.60 -2.10 10.62
C ASP A 74 -5.63 -1.93 11.80
N VAL A 75 -4.53 -2.69 11.80
CA VAL A 75 -3.48 -2.55 12.83
C VAL A 75 -2.69 -1.28 12.59
N CYS A 76 -2.33 -1.00 11.34
CA CYS A 76 -1.65 0.24 10.97
C CYS A 76 -2.49 1.48 11.31
N GLU A 77 -3.77 1.50 10.97
CA GLU A 77 -4.64 2.66 11.21
C GLU A 77 -4.82 2.92 12.72
N ARG A 78 -5.02 1.87 13.53
CA ARG A 78 -5.07 2.01 15.00
C ARG A 78 -3.75 2.49 15.59
N TRP A 79 -2.63 1.99 15.06
CA TRP A 79 -1.31 2.44 15.50
C TRP A 79 -1.07 3.92 15.14
N LEU A 80 -1.44 4.35 13.93
CA LEU A 80 -1.37 5.74 13.50
C LEU A 80 -2.31 6.66 14.30
N ALA A 81 -3.45 6.15 14.76
CA ALA A 81 -4.36 6.87 15.65
C ALA A 81 -3.84 6.99 17.10
N GLY A 82 -2.76 6.27 17.45
CA GLY A 82 -2.24 6.19 18.83
C GLY A 82 -2.98 5.19 19.72
N ASP A 83 -3.92 4.41 19.17
CA ASP A 83 -4.74 3.44 19.91
C ASP A 83 -4.01 2.11 20.18
N ALA A 84 -2.95 1.81 19.41
CA ALA A 84 -2.12 0.62 19.62
C ALA A 84 -0.79 1.01 20.28
N ARG A 85 -0.48 0.37 21.42
CA ARG A 85 0.80 0.54 22.13
C ARG A 85 1.90 -0.30 21.48
N GLY A 86 3.10 0.26 21.40
CA GLY A 86 4.31 -0.42 20.91
C GLY A 86 4.87 0.20 19.63
N ASP A 87 6.04 -0.30 19.23
CA ASP A 87 6.69 0.11 18.00
C ASP A 87 5.99 -0.48 16.76
N ASN A 88 6.45 -0.11 15.57
CA ASN A 88 5.90 -0.56 14.29
C ASN A 88 6.30 -2.00 13.91
N GLU A 89 6.67 -2.88 14.85
CA GLU A 89 7.22 -4.23 14.57
C GLU A 89 6.23 -5.13 13.80
N PHE A 90 4.93 -4.91 13.97
CA PHE A 90 3.88 -5.60 13.20
C PHE A 90 3.97 -5.31 11.69
N CYS A 91 4.60 -4.20 11.30
CA CYS A 91 4.72 -3.79 9.91
C CYS A 91 5.84 -4.58 9.21
N PRO A 92 5.58 -5.20 8.04
CA PRO A 92 6.63 -5.88 7.26
C PRO A 92 7.70 -4.93 6.70
N ASN A 93 7.46 -3.62 6.74
CA ASN A 93 8.42 -2.60 6.34
C ASN A 93 9.21 -2.00 7.51
N SER A 94 8.93 -2.39 8.76
CA SER A 94 9.58 -1.85 9.98
C SER A 94 11.10 -1.87 9.90
N LYS A 95 11.68 -3.00 9.49
CA LYS A 95 13.14 -3.14 9.31
C LYS A 95 13.71 -2.16 8.29
N VAL A 96 12.99 -1.91 7.19
CA VAL A 96 13.44 -0.95 6.17
C VAL A 96 13.39 0.47 6.72
N PHE A 97 12.34 0.83 7.46
CA PHE A 97 12.25 2.14 8.11
C PHE A 97 13.41 2.35 9.09
N SER A 98 13.74 1.34 9.91
CA SER A 98 14.88 1.41 10.83
C SER A 98 16.22 1.58 10.12
N ILE A 99 16.40 0.94 8.95
CA ILE A 99 17.60 1.12 8.14
C ILE A 99 17.65 2.54 7.57
N LEU A 100 16.57 3.01 6.94
CA LEU A 100 16.49 4.36 6.38
C LEU A 100 16.78 5.42 7.44
N LYS A 101 16.26 5.24 8.66
CA LYS A 101 16.46 6.16 9.78
C LYS A 101 17.92 6.26 10.22
N LYS A 102 18.67 5.14 10.17
CA LYS A 102 20.11 5.13 10.43
C LYS A 102 20.87 5.94 9.39
N TYR A 103 20.55 5.74 8.10
CA TYR A 103 21.23 6.43 7.00
C TYR A 103 20.88 7.91 6.92
N SER A 104 19.64 8.29 7.25
CA SER A 104 19.23 9.71 7.34
C SER A 104 19.83 10.41 8.55
N GLY A 105 20.16 9.68 9.62
CA GLY A 105 20.80 10.21 10.83
C GLY A 105 22.33 10.31 10.75
N THR A 106 22.98 9.61 9.83
CA THR A 106 24.43 9.69 9.58
C THR A 106 24.85 10.83 8.64
N ALA A 107 23.91 11.65 8.18
CA ALA A 107 24.17 12.80 7.31
C ALA A 107 24.32 14.13 8.08
N ALA A 108 24.73 14.06 9.36
CA ALA A 108 25.03 15.23 10.20
C ALA A 108 26.48 15.18 10.69
#